data_AF-A0A225NHG9-F1
#
_entry.id   AF-A0A225NHG9-F1
#
_cell.length_a   1.000
_cell.length_b   1.000
_cell.length_c   1.000
_cell.angle_alpha   90.00
_cell.angle_beta   90.00
_cell.angle_gamma   90.00
#
_symmetry.space_group_name_H-M   'P 1'
#
loop_
_entity.id
_entity.type
_entity.pdbx_description
1 polymer ?
#
loop_
_entity_poly.entity_id
_entity_poly.type
_entity_poly.pdbx_seq_one_letter_code
_entity_poly.pdbx_strand_id
1 'polypeptide(L)' 'MPRAAEKQRTNITVDARILSEARALDLNVSAISEAALERAVREAAARSWAEQNAAALDERRAWIAAQGAPLAAWQVLKTD' A
#
# COMPACT_ATOMS: atom_id res chain seq x y z
N MET A 1 5.99 -16.30 -14.09
CA MET A 1 4.54 -16.16 -14.30
C MET A 1 3.91 -15.96 -12.92
N PRO A 2 3.28 -14.82 -12.59
CA PRO A 2 2.54 -14.72 -11.33
C PRO A 2 1.39 -15.73 -11.43
N ARG A 3 1.32 -16.68 -10.49
CA ARG A 3 0.18 -17.59 -10.37
C ARG A 3 -1.06 -16.73 -10.14
N ALA A 4 -2.11 -16.94 -10.93
CA ALA A 4 -3.41 -16.38 -10.62
C ALA A 4 -3.72 -16.76 -9.17
N ALA A 5 -3.84 -15.76 -8.29
CA ALA A 5 -4.07 -15.99 -6.89
C ALA A 5 -5.37 -16.80 -6.75
N GLU A 6 -5.28 -17.99 -6.16
CA GLU A 6 -6.46 -18.80 -5.87
C GLU A 6 -7.34 -18.02 -4.91
N LYS A 7 -8.53 -17.63 -5.39
CA LYS A 7 -9.52 -16.92 -4.57
C LYS A 7 -10.05 -17.89 -3.52
N GLN A 8 -9.58 -17.74 -2.29
CA GLN A 8 -10.08 -18.52 -1.18
C GLN A 8 -11.42 -17.96 -0.71
N ARG A 9 -12.45 -18.82 -0.63
CA ARG A 9 -13.73 -18.43 -0.08
C ARG A 9 -13.61 -18.31 1.44
N THR A 10 -13.57 -17.07 1.92
CA THR A 10 -13.50 -16.77 3.36
C THR A 10 -14.86 -16.27 3.84
N ASN A 11 -15.41 -16.87 4.89
CA ASN A 11 -16.62 -16.37 5.53
C ASN A 11 -16.25 -15.14 6.36
N ILE A 12 -16.75 -13.97 5.95
CA ILE A 12 -16.58 -12.70 6.66
C ILE A 12 -17.89 -12.32 7.35
N THR A 13 -17.78 -11.77 8.57
CA THR A 13 -18.93 -11.23 9.29
C THR A 13 -19.07 -9.75 8.94
N VAL A 14 -20.21 -9.37 8.36
CA VAL A 14 -20.52 -8.00 7.95
C VAL A 14 -21.90 -7.65 8.49
N ASP A 15 -22.13 -6.38 8.82
CA ASP A 15 -23.43 -5.88 9.25
C ASP A 15 -24.53 -6.23 8.23
N ALA A 16 -25.59 -6.88 8.71
CA ALA A 16 -26.68 -7.35 7.87
C ALA A 16 -27.44 -6.21 7.18
N ARG A 17 -27.52 -5.03 7.80
CA ARG A 17 -28.15 -3.84 7.21
C ARG A 17 -27.35 -3.33 6.02
N ILE A 18 -26.04 -3.20 6.20
CA ILE A 18 -25.11 -2.77 5.13
C ILE A 18 -25.12 -3.78 3.98
N LEU A 19 -25.14 -5.07 4.28
CA LEU A 19 -25.23 -6.12 3.26
C LEU A 19 -26.55 -6.05 2.49
N SER A 20 -27.66 -5.79 3.18
CA SER A 20 -28.98 -5.63 2.56
C SER A 20 -29.04 -4.41 1.66
N GLU A 21 -28.52 -3.26 2.12
CA GLU A 21 -28.42 -2.04 1.32
C GLU A 21 -27.54 -2.24 0.09
N ALA A 22 -26.36 -2.87 0.26
CA ALA A 22 -25.47 -3.16 -0.85
C ALA A 22 -26.12 -4.06 -1.90
N ARG A 23 -26.89 -5.08 -1.47
CA ARG A 23 -27.66 -5.92 -2.39
C ARG A 23 -28.79 -5.17 -3.08
N ALA A 24 -29.48 -4.27 -2.38
CA ALA A 24 -30.53 -3.42 -2.96
C ALA A 24 -29.98 -2.47 -4.04
N LEU A 25 -28.70 -2.09 -3.91
CA LEU A 25 -27.98 -1.23 -4.85
C LEU A 25 -27.17 -2.00 -5.90
N ASP A 26 -27.34 -3.32 -6.01
CA ASP A 26 -26.61 -4.21 -6.93
C ASP A 26 -25.07 -4.11 -6.82
N LEU A 27 -24.58 -3.81 -5.62
CA LEU A 27 -23.14 -3.69 -5.36
C LEU A 27 -22.48 -5.05 -5.19
N ASN A 28 -21.34 -5.24 -5.86
CA ASN A 28 -20.53 -6.43 -5.71
C ASN A 28 -19.68 -6.37 -4.44
N VAL A 29 -20.27 -6.81 -3.33
CA VAL A 29 -19.63 -6.81 -1.99
C VAL A 29 -18.30 -7.55 -1.98
N SER A 30 -18.16 -8.62 -2.76
CA SER A 30 -16.92 -9.39 -2.86
C SER A 30 -15.80 -8.54 -3.49
N ALA A 31 -16.09 -7.88 -4.61
CA ALA A 31 -15.12 -7.00 -5.28
C ALA A 31 -14.71 -5.80 -4.41
N ILE A 32 -15.68 -5.20 -3.71
CA ILE A 32 -15.41 -4.08 -2.78
C ILE A 32 -14.55 -4.54 -1.61
N SER A 33 -14.85 -5.70 -1.03
CA SER A 33 -14.09 -6.26 0.09
C SER A 33 -12.66 -6.60 -0.32
N GLU A 34 -12.47 -7.20 -1.50
CA GLU A 34 -11.16 -7.51 -2.05
C GLU A 34 -10.31 -6.23 -2.22
N ALA A 35 -10.86 -5.20 -2.87
CA ALA A 35 -10.15 -3.94 -3.09
C ALA A 35 -9.79 -3.23 -1.77
N ALA A 36 -10.71 -3.26 -0.79
CA ALA A 36 -10.47 -2.69 0.53
C ALA A 36 -9.36 -3.46 1.27
N LEU A 37 -9.37 -4.79 1.19
CA LEU A 37 -8.36 -5.65 1.81
C LEU A 37 -7.00 -5.47 1.14
N GLU A 38 -6.93 -5.43 -0.19
CA GLU A 38 -5.70 -5.20 -0.93
C GLU A 38 -5.05 -3.87 -0.50
N ARG A 39 -5.85 -2.80 -0.42
CA ARG A 39 -5.38 -1.50 0.05
C ARG A 39 -4.84 -1.57 1.48
N ALA A 40 -5.60 -2.18 2.39
CA ALA A 40 -5.19 -2.31 3.79
C ALA A 40 -3.89 -3.12 3.95
N VAL A 41 -3.74 -4.22 3.20
CA VAL A 41 -2.54 -5.05 3.18
C VAL A 41 -1.36 -4.25 2.63
N ARG A 42 -1.54 -3.53 1.52
CA ARG A 42 -0.48 -2.73 0.90
C ARG A 42 0.00 -1.63 1.84
N GLU A 43 -0.91 -0.94 2.51
CA GLU A 43 -0.58 0.09 3.51
C GLU A 43 0.14 -0.51 4.73
N ALA A 44 -0.31 -1.66 5.23
CA ALA A 44 0.34 -2.33 6.35
C ALA A 44 1.76 -2.81 5.99
N ALA A 45 1.92 -3.37 4.78
CA ALA A 45 3.23 -3.76 4.26
C ALA A 45 4.15 -2.55 4.09
N ALA A 46 3.64 -1.45 3.55
CA ALA A 46 4.41 -0.20 3.41
C ALA A 46 4.83 0.37 4.76
N ARG A 47 3.95 0.37 5.77
CA ARG A 47 4.28 0.79 7.14
C ARG A 47 5.36 -0.11 7.75
N SER A 48 5.18 -1.42 7.67
CA SER A 48 6.15 -2.38 8.19
C SER A 48 7.52 -2.24 7.50
N TRP A 49 7.54 -2.03 6.19
CA TRP A 49 8.77 -1.76 5.45
C TRP A 49 9.41 -0.44 5.88
N ALA A 50 8.64 0.63 6.01
CA ALA A 50 9.15 1.93 6.43
C ALA A 50 9.76 1.89 7.83
N GLU A 51 9.13 1.17 8.77
CA GLU A 51 9.67 0.97 10.12
C GLU A 51 10.98 0.19 10.10
N GLN A 52 11.05 -0.91 9.34
CA GLN A 52 12.27 -1.71 9.21
C GLN A 52 13.43 -0.93 8.55
N ASN A 53 13.11 -0.03 7.62
CA ASN A 53 14.10 0.72 6.86
C ASN A 53 14.34 2.13 7.44
N ALA A 54 13.68 2.51 8.53
CA ALA A 54 13.76 3.84 9.12
C ALA A 54 15.21 4.23 9.44
N ALA A 55 15.95 3.33 10.10
CA ALA A 55 17.35 3.57 10.45
C ALA A 55 18.26 3.76 9.22
N ALA A 56 18.08 2.92 8.19
CA ALA A 56 18.85 3.02 6.94
C ALA A 56 18.52 4.31 6.18
N LEU A 57 17.25 4.73 6.19
CA LEU A 57 16.83 6.00 5.59
C LEU A 57 17.40 7.19 6.36
N ASP A 58 17.44 7.14 7.69
CA ASP A 58 18.03 8.21 8.51
C ASP A 58 19.54 8.32 8.32
N GLU A 59 20.25 7.20 8.30
CA GLU A 59 21.69 7.17 7.97
C GLU A 59 21.94 7.75 6.58
N ARG A 60 21.11 7.36 5.59
CA ARG A 60 21.20 7.89 4.23
C ARG A 60 20.95 9.40 4.18
N ARG A 61 19.96 9.91 4.93
CA ARG A 61 19.69 11.36 5.03
C ARG A 61 20.86 12.10 5.66
N ALA A 62 21.42 11.59 6.74
CA ALA A 62 22.57 12.19 7.42
C ALA A 62 23.79 12.23 6.50
N TRP A 63 24.05 11.15 5.75
CA TRP A 63 25.11 11.10 4.76
C TRP A 63 24.93 12.14 3.65
N ILE A 64 23.71 12.27 3.11
CA ILE A 64 23.39 13.26 2.06
C ILE A 64 23.54 14.68 2.60
N ALA A 65 23.14 14.95 3.85
CA ALA A 65 23.31 16.27 4.46
C ALA A 65 24.79 16.64 4.65
N ALA A 66 25.63 15.66 4.99
CA ALA A 66 27.07 15.88 5.19
C ALA A 66 27.86 15.95 3.88
N GLN A 67 27.53 15.12 2.88
CA GLN A 67 28.35 14.92 1.68
C GLN A 67 27.70 15.48 0.39
N GLY A 68 26.45 15.94 0.48
CA GLY A 68 25.63 16.32 -0.65
C GLY A 68 24.93 15.13 -1.31
N ALA A 69 23.92 15.43 -2.15
CA ALA A 69 23.22 14.40 -2.88
C ALA A 69 24.16 13.78 -3.94
N PRO A 70 24.26 12.44 -4.00
CA PRO A 70 25.06 11.82 -5.04
C PRO A 70 24.45 12.15 -6.40
N LEU A 71 25.33 12.42 -7.34
CA LEU A 71 24.99 12.81 -8.70
C LEU A 71 24.27 14.17 -8.86
N ALA A 72 24.25 15.03 -7.84
CA ALA A 72 23.65 16.37 -7.92
C ALA A 72 24.18 17.18 -9.13
N ALA A 73 25.45 17.00 -9.50
CA ALA A 73 26.07 17.67 -10.63
C ALA A 73 25.49 17.29 -12.01
N TRP A 74 24.80 16.15 -12.11
CA TRP A 74 24.21 15.65 -13.36
C TRP A 74 22.67 15.65 -13.32
N GLN A 75 22.06 16.25 -12.30
CA GLN A 75 20.60 16.32 -12.18
C GLN A 75 20.04 17.30 -13.22
N VAL A 76 19.39 16.76 -14.26
CA VAL A 76 18.80 17.54 -15.36
C VAL A 76 17.38 18.04 -15.06
N LEU A 77 16.65 17.35 -14.18
CA LEU A 77 15.33 17.77 -13.73
C LEU A 77 15.48 18.72 -12.54
N LYS A 78 15.24 20.01 -12.81
CA LYS A 78 15.08 21.02 -11.78
C LYS A 78 13.60 21.06 -11.39
N THR A 79 13.30 20.72 -10.15
CA THR A 79 12.00 21.00 -9.54
C THR A 79 12.09 22.42 -8.98
N ASP A 80 11.32 23.34 -9.56
CA ASP A 80 11.08 24.69 -9.05
C ASP A 80 10.37 24.67 -7.68
#